data_AF-A0A924XH22-F1
#
_entry.id   AF-A0A924XH22-F1
#
_cell.length_a   1.000
_cell.length_b   1.000
_cell.length_c   1.000
_cell.angle_alpha   90.00
_cell.angle_beta   90.00
_cell.angle_gamma   90.00
#
_symmetry.space_group_name_H-M   'P 1'
#
loop_
_entity.id
_entity.type
_entity.pdbx_description
1 polymer ?
#
loop_
_entity_poly.entity_id
_entity_poly.type
_entity_poly.pdbx_seq_one_letter_code
_entity_poly.pdbx_strand_id
1 'polypeptide(L)' 'MKLIAKKRVGAKTVKTYDVAKTPYQRVLESEHVSDYAKEGLRRVYEKLDPFVLKDAIDVKIKALFR' A
#
# COMPACT_ATOMS: atom_id res chain seq x y z
N MET A 1 8.70 5.56 4.19
CA MET A 1 8.25 6.70 5.03
C MET A 1 8.76 7.98 4.38
N LYS A 2 7.93 9.02 4.28
CA LYS A 2 8.31 10.29 3.62
C LYS A 2 9.04 11.18 4.63
N LEU A 3 10.13 11.83 4.23
CA LEU A 3 10.76 12.86 5.06
C LEU A 3 9.89 14.11 5.03
N ILE A 4 9.36 14.53 6.17
CA ILE A 4 8.52 15.73 6.29
C ILE A 4 9.39 16.96 6.48
N ALA A 5 10.35 16.87 7.39
CA ALA A 5 11.19 18.00 7.74
C ALA A 5 12.61 17.55 8.08
N LYS A 6 13.56 18.44 7.88
CA LYS A 6 14.88 18.36 8.48
C LYS A 6 15.21 19.70 9.11
N LYS A 7 15.67 19.70 10.35
CA LYS A 7 16.14 20.88 11.06
C LYS A 7 17.56 20.67 11.56
N ARG A 8 18.37 21.72 11.52
CA ARG A 8 19.71 21.70 12.11
C ARG A 8 19.63 22.23 13.53
N VAL A 9 20.14 21.46 14.48
CA VAL A 9 20.22 21.82 15.91
C VAL A 9 21.70 21.71 16.30
N GLY A 10 22.40 22.84 16.31
CA GLY A 10 23.85 22.90 16.46
C GLY A 10 24.60 22.16 15.35
N ALA A 11 25.41 21.17 15.71
CA ALA A 11 26.14 20.33 14.77
C ALA A 11 25.31 19.17 14.17
N LYS A 12 24.12 18.88 14.71
CA LYS A 12 23.29 17.72 14.32
C LYS A 12 22.13 18.11 13.41
N THR A 13 21.79 17.24 12.46
CA THR A 13 20.59 17.37 11.61
C THR A 13 19.54 16.38 12.08
N VAL A 14 18.42 16.87 12.59
CA VAL A 14 17.27 16.06 13.03
C VAL A 14 16.28 15.96 11.86
N LYS A 15 15.88 14.72 11.54
CA LYS A 15 14.94 14.40 10.46
C LYS A 15 13.63 13.92 11.07
N THR A 16 12.50 14.52 10.66
CA THR A 16 11.16 14.09 11.04
C THR A 16 10.54 13.35 9.86
N TYR A 17 10.15 12.09 10.10
CA TYR A 17 9.51 11.24 9.10
C TYR A 17 8.01 11.16 9.31
N ASP A 18 7.30 10.94 8.21
CA ASP A 18 5.88 10.69 8.17
C ASP A 18 5.51 9.35 8.79
N VAL A 19 4.27 9.25 9.25
CA VAL A 19 3.70 8.02 9.80
C VAL A 19 3.78 6.90 8.76
N ALA A 20 3.97 5.67 9.24
CA ALA A 20 4.00 4.49 8.38
C ALA A 20 2.61 4.27 7.75
N LYS A 21 2.47 4.70 6.50
CA LYS A 21 1.31 4.42 5.64
C LYS A 21 1.72 3.59 4.43
N THR A 22 0.83 2.72 3.97
CA THR A 22 1.02 1.98 2.72
C THR A 22 0.87 2.91 1.50
N PRO A 23 1.45 2.58 0.33
CA PRO A 23 1.19 3.34 -0.90
C PRO A 23 -0.31 3.44 -1.21
N TYR A 24 -1.07 2.38 -0.99
CA TYR A 24 -2.54 2.36 -1.14
C TYR A 24 -3.22 3.43 -0.28
N GLN A 25 -2.90 3.49 1.01
CA GLN A 25 -3.46 4.49 1.93
C GLN A 25 -3.11 5.92 1.49
N ARG A 26 -1.87 6.18 1.06
CA ARG A 26 -1.47 7.51 0.58
C ARG A 26 -2.23 7.96 -0.67
N VAL A 27 -2.51 7.04 -1.58
CA VAL A 27 -3.25 7.34 -2.81
C VAL A 27 -4.71 7.66 -2.48
N LEU A 28 -5.33 6.95 -1.53
CA LEU A 28 -6.69 7.24 -1.08
C LEU A 28 -6.81 8.61 -0.38
N GLU A 29 -5.80 9.00 0.40
CA GLU A 29 -5.74 10.29 1.10
C GLU A 29 -5.32 11.46 0.21
N SER A 30 -4.83 11.20 -1.01
CA SER A 30 -4.38 12.25 -1.92
C SER A 30 -5.56 13.03 -2.51
N GLU A 31 -5.52 14.36 -2.42
CA GLU A 31 -6.49 15.28 -3.03
C GLU A 31 -6.35 15.33 -4.56
N HIS A 32 -5.18 14.96 -5.09
CA HIS A 32 -4.90 14.98 -6.53
C HIS A 32 -5.49 13.77 -7.29
N VAL A 33 -6.12 12.83 -6.59
CA VAL A 33 -6.69 11.62 -7.18
C VAL A 33 -8.20 11.75 -7.14
N SER A 34 -8.85 11.56 -8.31
CA SER A 34 -10.30 11.59 -8.39
C SER A 34 -10.95 10.46 -7.60
N ASP A 35 -12.16 10.69 -7.11
CA ASP A 35 -12.90 9.69 -6.34
C ASP A 35 -13.21 8.44 -7.17
N TYR A 36 -13.44 8.61 -8.49
CA TYR A 36 -13.58 7.50 -9.42
C TYR A 36 -12.35 6.58 -9.44
N ALA A 37 -11.15 7.16 -9.48
CA ALA A 37 -9.91 6.37 -9.44
C ALA A 37 -9.72 5.69 -8.07
N LYS A 38 -10.10 6.36 -6.97
CA LYS A 38 -10.08 5.78 -5.62
C LYS A 38 -11.02 4.60 -5.48
N GLU A 39 -12.23 4.67 -6.05
CA GLU A 39 -13.17 3.55 -6.09
C GLU A 39 -12.63 2.37 -6.87
N GLY A 40 -12.01 2.60 -8.04
CA GLY A 40 -11.33 1.55 -8.79
C GLY A 40 -10.26 0.83 -7.96
N LEU A 41 -9.45 1.59 -7.22
CA LEU A 41 -8.44 1.07 -6.30
C LEU A 41 -9.05 0.24 -5.16
N ARG A 42 -10.19 0.64 -4.58
CA ARG A 42 -10.90 -0.15 -3.57
C ARG A 42 -11.35 -1.50 -4.12
N ARG A 43 -11.97 -1.52 -5.29
CA ARG A 43 -12.43 -2.75 -5.94
C ARG A 43 -11.30 -3.73 -6.25
N VAL A 44 -10.11 -3.22 -6.59
CA VAL A 44 -8.93 -4.08 -6.82
C VAL A 44 -8.38 -4.60 -5.50
N TYR A 45 -8.29 -3.74 -4.49
CA TYR A 45 -7.77 -4.11 -3.17
C TYR A 45 -8.60 -5.21 -2.50
N GLU A 46 -9.93 -5.13 -2.60
CA GLU A 46 -10.85 -6.16 -2.08
C GLU A 46 -10.63 -7.54 -2.70
N LYS A 47 -10.11 -7.62 -3.93
CA LYS A 47 -9.82 -8.88 -4.62
C LYS A 47 -8.43 -9.43 -4.30
N LEU A 48 -7.60 -8.66 -3.59
CA LEU A 48 -6.19 -8.95 -3.39
C LEU A 48 -5.92 -9.61 -2.03
N ASP A 49 -6.82 -10.48 -1.57
CA ASP A 49 -6.58 -11.28 -0.36
C ASP A 49 -5.55 -12.37 -0.67
N PRO A 50 -4.34 -12.30 -0.07
CA PRO A 50 -3.26 -13.23 -0.39
C PRO A 50 -3.55 -14.67 0.03
N PHE A 51 -4.38 -14.90 1.05
CA PHE A 51 -4.74 -16.26 1.49
C PHE A 51 -5.72 -16.90 0.52
N VAL A 52 -6.77 -16.15 0.14
CA VAL A 52 -7.74 -16.61 -0.85
C VAL A 52 -7.06 -16.89 -2.19
N LEU A 53 -6.16 -16.00 -2.62
CA LEU A 53 -5.41 -16.18 -3.87
C LEU A 53 -4.49 -17.40 -3.81
N LYS A 54 -3.80 -17.62 -2.69
CA LYS A 54 -2.95 -18.80 -2.49
C LYS A 54 -3.77 -20.08 -2.54
N ASP A 55 -4.90 -20.15 -1.84
CA ASP A 55 -5.75 -21.33 -1.81
C ASP A 55 -6.28 -21.66 -3.22
N ALA A 56 -6.68 -20.64 -3.98
CA ALA A 56 -7.10 -20.80 -5.38
C ALA A 56 -5.98 -21.33 -6.28
N ILE A 57 -4.73 -20.93 -6.05
CA ILE A 57 -3.55 -21.45 -6.75
C ILE A 57 -3.30 -22.91 -6.36
N ASP A 58 -3.32 -23.23 -5.06
CA ASP A 58 -3.05 -24.58 -4.54
C ASP A 58 -4.08 -25.60 -5.06
N VAL A 59 -5.36 -25.22 -5.16
CA VAL A 59 -6.41 -26.05 -5.77
C VAL A 59 -6.11 -26.35 -7.24
N LYS A 60 -5.69 -25.34 -8.02
CA LYS A 60 -5.36 -25.51 -9.44
C LYS A 60 -4.13 -26.40 -9.63
N ILE A 61 -3.11 -26.23 -8.78
CA ILE A 61 -1.90 -27.07 -8.80
C ILE A 61 -2.28 -28.53 -8.51
N LYS A 62 -3.08 -28.81 -7.47
CA LYS A 62 -3.53 -30.19 -7.17
C LYS A 62 -4.31 -30.83 -8.31
N ALA A 63 -5.09 -30.05 -9.06
CA ALA A 63 -5.83 -30.55 -10.21
C ALA A 63 -4.92 -30.92 -11.39
N LEU A 64 -3.79 -30.23 -11.57
CA LEU A 64 -2.84 -30.47 -12.66
C LEU A 64 -1.86 -31.62 -12.36
N PHE A 65 -1.45 -31.79 -11.11
CA PHE A 65 -0.49 -32.82 -10.68
C PHE A 65 -1.18 -34.06 -10.08
N ARG A 66 -2.42 -34.33 -10.48
CA ARG A 66 -3.14 -35.57 -10.13
C ARG A 66 -2.80 -36.71 -11.07
#